data_AF-A0A938WLW1-F1
#
_entry.id   AF-A0A938WLW1-F1
#
_cell.length_a   1.000
_cell.length_b   1.000
_cell.length_c   1.000
_cell.angle_alpha   90.00
_cell.angle_beta   90.00
_cell.angle_gamma   90.00
#
_symmetry.space_group_name_H-M   'P 1'
#
loop_
_entity.id
_entity.type
_entity.pdbx_description
1 polymer ?
#
loop_
_entity_poly.entity_id
_entity_poly.type
_entity_poly.pdbx_seq_one_letter_code
_entity_poly.pdbx_strand_id
1 'polypeptide(L)'
;MKGKIRKYIPILMWTALLLAAGCGAPPVPPSDEEMAQYFLAHEAAFETLREVIARCPYGMYYPPYDTRDTACLKGISVEDRHRLDSLLAAISCERVFYYGKEAKKEAMKKSGWDGQDTIYTSLSVPYFSHGYSIGGTSKDFVYDPGLEDHPDGHVTEHGDLNEIYRRAYNDTTLYKRIKGDWYIQLEHDN
;
A
#
# COMPACT_ATOMS: atom_id res chain seq x y z
N MET A 1 59.26 -15.26 -23.19
CA MET A 1 58.41 -14.56 -24.19
C MET A 1 57.45 -15.56 -24.84
N LYS A 2 56.19 -15.62 -24.38
CA LYS A 2 55.04 -16.15 -25.13
C LYS A 2 53.85 -15.29 -24.69
N GLY A 3 53.36 -14.47 -25.62
CA GLY A 3 52.37 -13.43 -25.34
C GLY A 3 50.94 -13.91 -25.55
N LYS A 4 50.03 -13.11 -24.95
CA LYS A 4 48.64 -12.79 -25.33
C LYS A 4 47.69 -14.00 -25.48
N ILE A 5 46.48 -14.00 -24.92
CA ILE A 5 45.38 -13.11 -25.28
C ILE A 5 44.43 -12.99 -24.09
N ARG A 6 44.13 -11.74 -23.73
CA ARG A 6 43.17 -11.28 -22.73
C ARG A 6 41.76 -11.49 -23.31
N LYS A 7 40.99 -12.44 -22.78
CA LYS A 7 39.57 -12.61 -23.16
C LYS A 7 38.75 -11.56 -22.39
N TYR A 8 38.40 -10.49 -23.10
CA TYR A 8 37.37 -9.54 -22.67
C TYR A 8 36.00 -10.21 -22.81
N ILE A 9 35.26 -10.32 -21.71
CA ILE A 9 33.86 -10.75 -21.68
C ILE A 9 33.02 -9.48 -21.82
N PRO A 10 32.28 -9.27 -22.92
CA PRO A 10 31.26 -8.24 -22.95
C PRO A 10 30.03 -8.81 -22.25
N ILE A 11 29.76 -8.37 -21.01
CA ILE A 11 28.45 -8.60 -20.38
C ILE A 11 27.47 -7.72 -21.14
N LEU A 12 26.78 -8.38 -22.08
CA LEU A 12 25.73 -7.86 -22.92
C LEU A 12 24.62 -7.29 -22.03
N MET A 13 24.43 -5.96 -22.09
CA MET A 13 23.25 -5.28 -21.56
C MET A 13 22.00 -5.85 -22.21
N TRP A 14 21.11 -6.42 -21.40
CA TRP A 14 19.73 -6.71 -21.80
C TRP A 14 18.82 -5.62 -21.26
N THR A 15 18.82 -4.46 -21.92
CA THR A 15 17.73 -3.48 -21.79
C THR A 15 16.79 -3.68 -22.97
N ALA A 16 15.77 -4.53 -22.78
CA ALA A 16 14.64 -4.58 -23.69
C ALA A 16 13.62 -3.52 -23.25
N LEU A 17 13.75 -2.34 -23.84
CA LEU A 17 12.71 -1.30 -23.83
C LEU A 17 11.65 -1.72 -24.85
N LEU A 18 10.50 -2.20 -24.40
CA LEU A 18 9.31 -2.38 -25.24
C LEU A 18 8.33 -1.24 -24.93
N LEU A 19 8.47 -0.14 -25.67
CA LEU A 19 7.41 0.86 -25.81
C LEU A 19 6.43 0.37 -26.87
N ALA A 20 5.46 -0.44 -26.45
CA ALA A 20 4.24 -0.67 -27.23
C ALA A 20 3.17 0.32 -26.76
N ALA A 21 3.20 1.54 -27.31
CA ALA A 21 2.07 2.46 -27.22
C ALA A 21 0.99 2.01 -28.21
N GLY A 22 0.08 1.16 -27.75
CA GLY A 22 -1.19 0.85 -28.39
C GLY A 22 -2.24 0.76 -27.29
N CYS A 23 -3.50 1.14 -27.56
CA CYS A 23 -4.61 0.99 -26.62
C CYS A 23 -4.65 -0.44 -26.07
N GLY A 24 -3.99 -0.67 -24.95
CA GLY A 24 -4.07 -1.91 -24.20
C GLY A 24 -5.47 -2.00 -23.60
N ALA A 25 -5.93 -3.22 -23.35
CA ALA A 25 -7.00 -3.40 -22.39
C ALA A 25 -6.65 -2.60 -21.11
N PRO A 26 -7.63 -1.93 -20.47
CA PRO A 26 -7.35 -1.23 -19.23
C PRO A 26 -6.61 -2.17 -18.28
N PRO A 27 -5.57 -1.68 -17.57
CA PRO A 27 -4.79 -2.53 -16.69
C PRO A 27 -5.74 -3.22 -15.72
N VAL A 28 -5.66 -4.55 -15.69
CA VAL A 28 -6.52 -5.37 -14.85
C VAL A 28 -5.95 -5.35 -13.43
N PRO A 29 -6.76 -5.10 -12.39
CA PRO A 29 -6.30 -5.21 -11.01
C PRO A 29 -5.75 -6.62 -10.76
N PRO A 30 -4.66 -6.77 -9.98
CA PRO A 30 -4.12 -8.07 -9.64
C PRO A 30 -5.16 -8.93 -8.92
N SER A 31 -5.09 -10.25 -9.09
CA SER A 31 -5.92 -11.20 -8.34
C SER A 31 -5.57 -11.19 -6.86
N ASP A 32 -6.50 -11.67 -6.04
CA ASP A 32 -6.26 -11.79 -4.61
C ASP A 32 -5.14 -12.78 -4.29
N GLU A 33 -5.01 -13.84 -5.10
CA GLU A 33 -3.95 -14.84 -4.96
C GLU A 33 -2.57 -14.22 -5.24
N GLU A 34 -2.44 -13.45 -6.32
CA GLU A 34 -1.19 -12.74 -6.64
C GLU A 34 -0.78 -11.78 -5.53
N MET A 35 -1.72 -11.00 -5.00
CA MET A 35 -1.45 -10.09 -3.88
C MET A 35 -1.10 -10.82 -2.59
N ALA A 36 -1.80 -11.91 -2.26
CA ALA A 36 -1.49 -12.71 -1.08
C ALA A 36 -0.11 -13.36 -1.18
N GLN A 37 0.25 -13.92 -2.35
CA GLN A 37 1.60 -14.45 -2.59
C GLN A 37 2.66 -13.36 -2.51
N TYR A 38 2.39 -12.17 -3.07
CA TYR A 38 3.29 -11.02 -2.97
C TYR A 38 3.52 -10.60 -1.52
N PHE A 39 2.45 -10.49 -0.73
CA PHE A 39 2.53 -10.16 0.68
C PHE A 39 3.38 -11.18 1.44
N LEU A 40 3.12 -12.47 1.27
CA LEU A 40 3.87 -13.53 1.95
C LEU A 40 5.36 -13.53 1.57
N ALA A 41 5.70 -13.20 0.33
CA ALA A 41 7.09 -13.06 -0.11
C ALA A 41 7.81 -11.84 0.52
N HIS A 42 7.06 -10.82 0.96
CA HIS A 42 7.59 -9.58 1.52
C HIS A 42 7.12 -9.32 2.97
N GLU A 43 6.64 -10.35 3.66
CA GLU A 43 5.93 -10.20 4.95
C GLU A 43 6.75 -9.42 5.98
N ALA A 44 8.05 -9.72 6.08
CA ALA A 44 8.95 -9.03 7.02
C ALA A 44 9.02 -7.51 6.76
N ALA A 45 8.94 -7.08 5.51
CA ALA A 45 8.95 -5.67 5.17
C ALA A 45 7.62 -5.00 5.54
N PHE A 46 6.48 -5.65 5.27
CA PHE A 46 5.16 -5.16 5.71
C PHE A 46 5.06 -5.06 7.23
N GLU A 47 5.50 -6.08 7.97
CA GLU A 47 5.50 -6.05 9.43
C GLU A 47 6.42 -4.95 9.99
N THR A 48 7.62 -4.80 9.42
CA THR A 48 8.52 -3.74 9.84
C THR A 48 7.94 -2.36 9.52
N LEU A 49 7.29 -2.19 8.36
CA LEU A 49 6.63 -0.95 7.97
C LEU A 49 5.56 -0.59 9.00
N ARG A 50 4.70 -1.55 9.35
CA ARG A 50 3.68 -1.40 10.39
C ARG A 50 4.26 -0.98 11.74
N GLU A 51 5.35 -1.61 12.18
CA GLU A 51 6.00 -1.27 13.45
C GLU A 51 6.59 0.14 13.47
N VAL A 52 7.14 0.61 12.35
CA VAL A 52 7.64 1.99 12.24
C VAL A 52 6.46 2.96 12.26
N ILE A 53 5.41 2.70 11.48
CA ILE A 53 4.21 3.56 11.40
C ILE A 53 3.47 3.65 12.74
N ALA A 54 3.39 2.55 13.50
CA ALA A 54 2.77 2.55 14.83
C ALA A 54 3.47 3.46 15.85
N ARG A 55 4.73 3.84 15.60
CA ARG A 55 5.51 4.80 16.40
C ARG A 55 5.39 6.24 15.91
N CYS A 56 4.82 6.47 14.72
CA CYS A 56 4.66 7.82 14.17
C CYS A 56 3.56 8.57 14.93
N PRO A 57 3.88 9.69 15.60
CA PRO A 57 2.90 10.42 16.41
C PRO A 57 1.90 11.20 15.56
N TYR A 58 2.36 11.71 14.41
CA TYR A 58 1.58 12.53 13.48
C TYR A 58 1.72 11.99 12.06
N GLY A 59 0.90 12.51 11.15
CA GLY A 59 0.96 12.20 9.72
C GLY A 59 -0.32 11.54 9.21
N MET A 60 -0.57 11.73 7.92
CA MET A 60 -1.64 11.06 7.17
C MET A 60 -1.08 10.10 6.11
N TYR A 61 0.20 10.29 5.74
CA TYR A 61 0.89 9.52 4.73
C TYR A 61 2.41 9.68 4.85
N TYR A 62 3.15 8.82 4.17
CA TYR A 62 4.59 8.92 3.95
C TYR A 62 4.96 8.20 2.64
N PRO A 63 5.87 8.73 1.80
CA PRO A 63 6.63 9.98 1.92
C PRO A 63 5.79 11.21 1.50
N PRO A 64 6.30 12.45 1.73
CA PRO A 64 5.67 13.67 1.24
C PRO A 64 5.45 13.65 -0.28
N TYR A 65 4.32 14.19 -0.77
CA TYR A 65 4.11 14.41 -2.21
C TYR A 65 5.04 15.49 -2.77
N ASP A 66 5.31 16.50 -1.96
CA ASP A 66 6.24 17.59 -2.26
C ASP A 66 7.29 17.61 -1.15
N THR A 67 8.56 17.74 -1.53
CA THR A 67 9.69 17.94 -0.60
C THR A 67 9.50 19.09 0.39
N ARG A 68 8.60 20.04 0.09
CA ARG A 68 8.23 21.17 0.96
C ARG A 68 7.13 20.83 1.96
N ASP A 69 6.38 19.76 1.74
CA ASP A 69 5.41 19.27 2.72
C ASP A 69 6.15 18.58 3.85
N THR A 70 6.25 19.30 4.97
CA THR A 70 6.88 18.82 6.20
C THR A 70 5.86 18.34 7.22
N ALA A 71 4.56 18.49 6.95
CA ALA A 71 3.51 18.14 7.91
C ALA A 71 3.48 16.63 8.16
N CYS A 72 3.60 15.83 7.09
CA CYS A 72 3.70 14.37 7.17
C CYS A 72 5.01 13.86 7.81
N LEU A 73 6.02 14.71 7.98
CA LEU A 73 7.31 14.36 8.62
C LEU A 73 7.36 14.70 10.11
N LYS A 74 6.32 15.36 10.64
CA LYS A 74 6.29 15.84 12.03
C LYS A 74 6.44 14.66 13.00
N GLY A 75 7.51 14.67 13.78
CA GLY A 75 7.77 13.65 14.80
C GLY A 75 8.31 12.31 14.27
N ILE A 76 8.62 12.21 12.97
CA ILE A 76 9.32 11.05 12.40
C ILE A 76 10.81 11.32 12.41
N SER A 77 11.60 10.43 13.03
CA SER A 77 13.06 10.54 13.07
C SER A 77 13.69 10.40 11.68
N VAL A 78 14.90 10.94 11.47
CA VAL A 78 15.61 10.77 10.19
C VAL A 78 15.92 9.29 9.90
N GLU A 79 16.22 8.52 10.95
CA GLU A 79 16.43 7.07 10.84
C GLU A 79 15.16 6.35 10.41
N ASP A 80 14.01 6.66 11.02
CA ASP A 80 12.73 6.06 10.64
C ASP A 80 12.34 6.44 9.21
N ARG A 81 12.64 7.67 8.75
CA ARG A 81 12.42 8.07 7.35
C ARG A 81 13.23 7.20 6.38
N HIS A 82 14.53 7.07 6.61
CA HIS A 82 15.38 6.21 5.77
C HIS A 82 14.92 4.74 5.79
N ARG A 83 14.44 4.27 6.94
CA ARG A 83 13.88 2.92 7.07
C ARG A 83 12.59 2.78 6.28
N LEU A 84 11.67 3.74 6.37
CA LEU A 84 10.44 3.76 5.59
C LEU A 84 10.72 3.81 4.08
N ASP A 85 11.66 4.64 3.63
CA ASP A 85 12.08 4.72 2.22
C ASP A 85 12.58 3.36 1.72
N SER A 86 13.41 2.69 2.53
CA SER A 86 13.97 1.38 2.18
C SER A 86 12.89 0.28 2.13
N LEU A 87 11.92 0.33 3.04
CA LEU A 87 10.82 -0.65 3.09
C LEU A 87 9.88 -0.48 1.91
N LEU A 88 9.48 0.77 1.60
CA LEU A 88 8.66 1.08 0.43
C LEU A 88 9.33 0.65 -0.87
N ALA A 89 10.63 0.90 -1.00
CA ALA A 89 11.41 0.40 -2.13
C ALA A 89 11.44 -1.13 -2.19
N ALA A 90 11.58 -1.81 -1.05
CA ALA A 90 11.61 -3.27 -0.98
C ALA A 90 10.27 -3.92 -1.39
N ILE A 91 9.14 -3.30 -1.06
CA ILE A 91 7.79 -3.75 -1.46
C ILE A 91 7.29 -3.08 -2.74
N SER A 92 8.15 -2.34 -3.45
CA SER A 92 7.81 -1.64 -4.70
C SER A 92 6.55 -0.76 -4.61
N CYS A 93 6.24 -0.21 -3.44
CA CYS A 93 5.10 0.67 -3.22
C CYS A 93 5.60 2.10 -3.03
N GLU A 94 4.82 3.08 -3.51
CA GLU A 94 5.25 4.48 -3.48
C GLU A 94 4.96 5.17 -2.15
N ARG A 95 3.95 4.71 -1.41
CA ARG A 95 3.40 5.42 -0.26
C ARG A 95 2.73 4.47 0.71
N VAL A 96 2.68 4.91 1.96
CA VAL A 96 1.80 4.36 3.00
C VAL A 96 0.93 5.49 3.53
N PHE A 97 -0.37 5.21 3.70
CA PHE A 97 -1.33 6.07 4.37
C PHE A 97 -1.61 5.51 5.76
N TYR A 98 -1.74 6.39 6.74
CA TYR A 98 -2.00 6.03 8.13
C TYR A 98 -2.50 7.25 8.88
N TYR A 99 -3.09 7.08 10.05
CA TYR A 99 -3.44 8.21 10.91
C TYR A 99 -2.61 8.16 12.20
N GLY A 100 -1.65 9.08 12.34
CA GLY A 100 -0.78 9.15 13.51
C GLY A 100 -1.59 9.28 14.81
N LYS A 101 -1.16 8.58 15.87
CA LYS A 101 -1.95 8.45 17.12
C LYS A 101 -2.28 9.80 17.77
N GLU A 102 -1.34 10.73 17.78
CA GLU A 102 -1.56 12.06 18.35
C GLU A 102 -2.39 12.95 17.41
N ALA A 103 -2.24 12.82 16.10
CA ALA A 103 -3.14 13.47 15.14
C ALA A 103 -4.60 13.03 15.34
N LYS A 104 -4.81 11.73 15.62
CA LYS A 104 -6.13 11.17 15.94
C LYS A 104 -6.74 11.75 17.19
N LYS A 105 -6.00 11.74 18.29
CA LYS A 105 -6.43 12.33 19.56
C LYS A 105 -6.75 13.83 19.42
N GLU A 106 -5.92 14.59 18.72
CA GLU A 106 -6.14 16.02 18.48
C GLU A 106 -7.42 16.26 17.65
N ALA A 107 -7.65 15.46 16.62
CA ALA A 107 -8.85 15.55 15.78
C ALA A 107 -10.13 15.21 16.55
N MET A 108 -10.13 14.13 17.35
CA MET A 108 -11.25 13.73 18.21
C MET A 108 -11.57 14.80 19.24
N LYS A 109 -10.55 15.34 19.92
CA LYS A 109 -10.73 16.42 20.89
C LYS A 109 -11.33 17.67 20.24
N LYS A 110 -10.95 17.98 19.01
CA LYS A 110 -11.43 19.15 18.28
C LYS A 110 -12.85 18.99 17.75
N SER A 111 -13.22 17.79 17.28
CA SER A 111 -14.56 17.50 16.77
C SER A 111 -15.60 17.36 17.88
N GLY A 112 -15.17 17.11 19.12
CA GLY A 112 -16.07 16.79 20.23
C GLY A 112 -16.70 15.40 20.10
N TRP A 113 -16.21 14.58 19.16
CA TRP A 113 -16.68 13.24 18.90
C TRP A 113 -15.80 12.25 19.66
N ASP A 114 -16.38 11.60 20.68
CA ASP A 114 -15.76 10.51 21.45
C ASP A 114 -15.89 9.18 20.72
N GLY A 115 -15.65 9.20 19.41
CA GLY A 115 -15.62 7.99 18.58
C GLY A 115 -14.62 6.99 19.12
N GLN A 116 -14.75 5.71 18.75
CA GLN A 116 -13.85 4.69 19.27
C GLN A 116 -12.38 5.09 19.10
N ASP A 117 -11.73 5.38 20.23
CA ASP A 117 -10.29 5.50 20.33
C ASP A 117 -9.73 4.12 20.00
N THR A 118 -9.41 3.90 18.73
CA THR A 118 -8.70 2.67 18.35
C THR A 118 -7.31 2.78 18.94
N ILE A 119 -7.04 1.98 19.98
CA ILE A 119 -5.72 1.87 20.63
C ILE A 119 -4.59 1.53 19.63
N TYR A 120 -4.96 1.07 18.45
CA TYR A 120 -4.10 0.65 17.36
C TYR A 120 -4.07 1.68 16.21
N THR A 121 -2.98 1.64 15.44
CA THR A 121 -2.81 2.41 14.21
C THR A 121 -3.14 1.51 13.03
N SER A 122 -4.16 1.87 12.24
CA SER A 122 -4.40 1.28 10.93
C SER A 122 -3.56 1.98 9.86
N LEU A 123 -3.25 1.25 8.79
CA LEU A 123 -2.55 1.78 7.63
C LEU A 123 -3.03 1.13 6.34
N SER A 124 -2.83 1.82 5.22
CA SER A 124 -3.02 1.32 3.87
C SER A 124 -1.75 1.55 3.04
N VAL A 125 -1.37 0.56 2.24
CA VAL A 125 -0.29 0.63 1.26
C VAL A 125 -0.91 0.39 -0.13
N PRO A 126 -1.06 1.43 -0.96
CA PRO A 126 -1.58 1.26 -2.30
C PRO A 126 -0.66 0.39 -3.14
N TYR A 127 -1.25 -0.58 -3.83
CA TYR A 127 -0.52 -1.51 -4.70
C TYR A 127 -0.96 -1.38 -6.16
N PHE A 128 -2.25 -1.12 -6.39
CA PHE A 128 -2.81 -0.90 -7.71
C PHE A 128 -3.83 0.23 -7.66
N SER A 129 -3.81 1.09 -8.68
CA SER A 129 -4.86 2.07 -8.91
C SER A 129 -5.02 2.32 -10.40
N HIS A 130 -6.27 2.30 -10.87
CA HIS A 130 -6.63 2.65 -12.23
C HIS A 130 -7.96 3.40 -12.25
N GLY A 131 -8.01 4.55 -12.91
CA GLY A 131 -9.22 5.36 -12.98
C GLY A 131 -8.94 6.79 -13.37
N TYR A 132 -9.98 7.60 -13.37
CA TYR A 132 -9.93 9.05 -13.58
C TYR A 132 -10.30 9.78 -12.29
N SER A 133 -10.27 11.12 -12.32
CA SER A 133 -10.55 11.97 -11.16
C SER A 133 -11.94 11.83 -10.53
N ILE A 134 -12.86 11.08 -11.16
CA ILE A 134 -14.25 10.92 -10.72
C ILE A 134 -14.66 9.47 -10.51
N GLY A 135 -13.75 8.51 -10.66
CA GLY A 135 -14.08 7.09 -10.59
C GLY A 135 -12.89 6.21 -10.94
N GLY A 136 -12.84 5.00 -10.40
CA GLY A 136 -11.71 4.11 -10.56
C GLY A 136 -11.82 2.82 -9.76
N THR A 137 -10.76 2.04 -9.81
CA THR A 137 -10.56 0.83 -9.03
C THR A 137 -9.18 0.87 -8.41
N SER A 138 -9.09 0.64 -7.11
CA SER A 138 -7.82 0.45 -6.39
C SER A 138 -7.78 -0.91 -5.71
N LYS A 139 -6.56 -1.41 -5.51
CA LYS A 139 -6.28 -2.48 -4.57
C LYS A 139 -5.10 -2.13 -3.69
N ASP A 140 -5.33 -2.25 -2.39
CA ASP A 140 -4.40 -1.83 -1.36
C ASP A 140 -4.14 -2.98 -0.36
N PHE A 141 -2.95 -2.99 0.24
CA PHE A 141 -2.69 -3.78 1.43
C PHE A 141 -3.07 -2.96 2.66
N VAL A 142 -4.03 -3.45 3.44
CA VAL A 142 -4.54 -2.76 4.63
C VAL A 142 -4.19 -3.55 5.87
N TYR A 143 -3.67 -2.87 6.89
CA TYR A 143 -3.58 -3.40 8.24
C TYR A 143 -4.60 -2.68 9.12
N ASP A 144 -5.58 -3.44 9.62
CA ASP A 144 -6.62 -2.90 10.51
C ASP A 144 -7.13 -3.97 11.51
N PRO A 145 -6.63 -3.93 12.76
CA PRO A 145 -7.05 -4.83 13.83
C PRO A 145 -8.52 -4.83 14.20
N GLY A 146 -9.28 -3.76 13.91
CA GLY A 146 -10.70 -3.68 14.26
C GLY A 146 -11.63 -3.86 13.07
N LEU A 147 -11.09 -4.20 11.89
CA LEU A 147 -11.90 -4.36 10.69
C LEU A 147 -12.89 -5.54 10.80
N GLU A 148 -12.51 -6.64 11.46
CA GLU A 148 -13.41 -7.78 11.69
C GLU A 148 -14.62 -7.41 12.54
N ASP A 149 -14.45 -6.50 13.48
CA ASP A 149 -15.53 -6.04 14.37
C ASP A 149 -16.33 -4.88 13.75
N HIS A 150 -15.90 -4.37 12.58
CA HIS A 150 -16.51 -3.20 11.97
C HIS A 150 -17.81 -3.56 11.23
N PRO A 151 -18.97 -2.98 11.61
CA PRO A 151 -20.26 -3.35 11.02
C PRO A 151 -20.36 -3.04 9.52
N ASP A 152 -19.61 -2.05 9.04
CA ASP A 152 -19.56 -1.66 7.62
C ASP A 152 -18.42 -2.37 6.84
N GLY A 153 -17.59 -3.18 7.52
CA GLY A 153 -16.49 -3.90 6.89
C GLY A 153 -17.00 -5.11 6.12
N HIS A 154 -17.12 -5.01 4.79
CA HIS A 154 -17.46 -6.17 3.95
C HIS A 154 -16.25 -7.09 3.75
N VAL A 155 -15.86 -7.79 4.82
CA VAL A 155 -14.86 -8.86 4.77
C VAL A 155 -15.49 -10.10 4.14
N THR A 156 -14.95 -10.56 3.02
CA THR A 156 -15.40 -11.78 2.33
C THR A 156 -14.32 -12.85 2.38
N GLU A 157 -14.74 -14.08 2.66
CA GLU A 157 -13.87 -15.26 2.64
C GLU A 157 -13.88 -15.97 1.28
N HIS A 158 -14.82 -15.62 0.38
CA HIS A 158 -15.09 -16.37 -0.84
C HIS A 158 -15.07 -15.49 -2.09
N GLY A 159 -14.55 -16.05 -3.18
CA GLY A 159 -14.43 -15.37 -4.48
C GLY A 159 -13.23 -14.44 -4.56
N ASP A 160 -12.81 -14.13 -5.78
CA ASP A 160 -11.81 -13.07 -6.03
C ASP A 160 -12.51 -11.71 -5.98
N LEU A 161 -11.94 -10.74 -5.27
CA LEU A 161 -12.54 -9.41 -5.14
C LEU A 161 -12.83 -8.77 -6.50
N ASN A 162 -11.99 -9.02 -7.51
CA ASN A 162 -12.21 -8.50 -8.86
C ASN A 162 -13.47 -9.09 -9.49
N GLU A 163 -13.77 -10.36 -9.23
CA GLU A 163 -14.99 -10.99 -9.74
C GLU A 163 -16.23 -10.49 -9.03
N ILE A 164 -16.12 -10.20 -7.73
CA ILE A 164 -17.25 -9.75 -6.91
C ILE A 164 -17.73 -8.38 -7.38
N TYR A 165 -16.83 -7.38 -7.47
CA TYR A 165 -17.26 -6.03 -7.84
C TYR A 165 -17.74 -5.96 -9.30
N ARG A 166 -17.12 -6.72 -10.22
CA ARG A 166 -17.54 -6.79 -11.64
C ARG A 166 -18.92 -7.41 -11.84
N ARG A 167 -19.52 -8.07 -10.85
CA ARG A 167 -20.91 -8.55 -10.94
C ARG A 167 -21.92 -7.43 -10.70
N ALA A 168 -21.57 -6.45 -9.88
CA ALA A 168 -22.44 -5.36 -9.48
C ALA A 168 -22.16 -4.06 -10.26
N TYR A 169 -20.90 -3.79 -10.63
CA TYR A 169 -20.42 -2.51 -11.18
C TYR A 169 -20.96 -1.29 -10.39
N ASN A 170 -21.11 -1.44 -9.08
CA ASN A 170 -21.53 -0.38 -8.18
C ASN A 170 -20.35 0.03 -7.32
N ASP A 171 -20.47 1.20 -6.71
CA ASP A 171 -19.51 1.69 -5.74
C ASP A 171 -19.38 0.65 -4.62
N THR A 172 -18.15 0.25 -4.34
CA THR A 172 -17.90 -0.89 -3.47
C THR A 172 -16.60 -0.71 -2.71
N THR A 173 -16.62 -1.19 -1.47
CA THR A 173 -15.42 -1.42 -0.68
C THR A 173 -15.49 -2.84 -0.15
N LEU A 174 -14.55 -3.67 -0.56
CA LEU A 174 -14.47 -5.08 -0.18
C LEU A 174 -13.13 -5.35 0.48
N TYR A 175 -13.13 -6.25 1.46
CA TYR A 175 -11.93 -6.68 2.14
C TYR A 175 -11.79 -8.19 2.09
N LYS A 176 -10.55 -8.66 1.99
CA LYS A 176 -10.23 -10.09 2.09
C LYS A 176 -8.98 -10.29 2.92
N ARG A 177 -9.10 -11.11 3.97
CA ARG A 177 -7.99 -11.37 4.89
C ARG A 177 -6.87 -12.13 4.18
N ILE A 178 -5.63 -11.69 4.42
CA ILE A 178 -4.40 -12.38 4.00
C ILE A 178 -3.83 -13.16 5.18
N LYS A 179 -3.46 -12.46 6.27
CA LYS A 179 -2.82 -13.03 7.47
C LYS A 179 -2.93 -12.08 8.65
N GLY A 180 -3.35 -12.58 9.80
CA GLY A 180 -3.60 -11.73 10.98
C GLY A 180 -4.56 -10.60 10.63
N ASP A 181 -4.19 -9.37 11.00
CA ASP A 181 -4.98 -8.17 10.72
C ASP A 181 -4.61 -7.51 9.37
N TRP A 182 -3.96 -8.24 8.46
CA TRP A 182 -3.70 -7.79 7.09
C TRP A 182 -4.77 -8.28 6.12
N TYR A 183 -5.19 -7.36 5.25
CA TYR A 183 -6.24 -7.55 4.27
C TYR A 183 -5.81 -6.97 2.91
N ILE A 184 -6.41 -7.51 1.86
CA ILE A 184 -6.54 -6.85 0.57
C ILE A 184 -7.82 -6.02 0.65
N GLN A 185 -7.72 -4.72 0.40
CA GLN A 185 -8.87 -3.87 0.15
C GLN A 185 -9.04 -3.70 -1.35
N LEU A 186 -10.27 -3.84 -1.86
CA LEU A 186 -10.67 -3.36 -3.18
C LEU A 186 -11.66 -2.24 -2.99
N GLU A 187 -11.38 -1.09 -3.58
CA GLU A 187 -12.31 0.04 -3.68
C GLU A 187 -12.63 0.29 -5.16
N HIS A 188 -13.92 0.46 -5.46
CA HIS A 188 -14.40 0.84 -6.78
C HIS A 188 -15.41 1.96 -6.65
N ASP A 189 -15.27 2.98 -7.49
CA ASP A 189 -16.16 4.14 -7.60
C ASP A 189 -16.43 4.40 -9.08
N ASN A 190 -17.67 4.77 -9.44
CA ASN A 190 -18.13 4.92 -10.84
C ASN A 190 -18.07 6.35 -11.39
#